data_AF-A0A962T063-F1
#
_entry.id   AF-A0A962T063-F1
#
_cell.length_a   1.000
_cell.length_b   1.000
_cell.length_c   1.000
_cell.angle_alpha   90.00
_cell.angle_beta   90.00
_cell.angle_gamma   90.00
#
_symmetry.space_group_name_H-M   'P 1'
#
loop_
_entity.id
_entity.type
_entity.pdbx_description
1 polymer ?
#
loop_
_entity_poly.entity_id
_entity_poly.type
_entity_poly.pdbx_seq_one_letter_code
_entity_poly.pdbx_strand_id
1 'polypeptide(L)'
;ARHVKRFRGSLTRVNIPPPAALEKYTENVRGQSLIPEALRIFQPARPDAPSRPVPERLGEPSVFEHVVYIIKENRTYDQVFGDLAQGNGDPSLTIFGREVTPNHHALAERYVLLDNYYCNGVLSADGHSWATEGFVTDHLEKAFGGFSRSYTFGDDPLTYSSSGFIWDPILARGKTFRNFG
;
A
#
# COMPACT_ATOMS: atom_id res chain seq x y z
N ALA A 1 37.63 8.03 -18.22
CA ALA A 1 36.98 9.33 -17.95
C ALA A 1 36.08 9.18 -16.73
N ARG A 2 36.30 9.93 -15.64
CA ARG A 2 35.40 9.93 -14.48
C ARG A 2 34.22 10.85 -14.81
N HIS A 3 33.02 10.30 -14.94
CA HIS A 3 31.80 11.06 -15.18
C HIS A 3 31.43 11.84 -13.91
N VAL A 4 31.76 13.13 -13.86
CA VAL A 4 31.23 14.03 -12.83
C VAL A 4 29.77 14.35 -13.19
N LYS A 5 28.82 13.72 -12.49
CA LYS A 5 27.39 14.05 -12.62
C LYS A 5 27.09 15.27 -11.74
N ARG A 6 26.53 16.33 -12.34
CA ARG A 6 26.05 17.52 -11.63
C ARG A 6 24.63 17.25 -11.14
N PHE A 7 24.45 17.04 -9.84
CA PHE A 7 23.12 16.95 -9.23
C PHE A 7 22.63 18.36 -8.88
N ARG A 8 21.43 18.73 -9.34
CA ARG A 8 20.72 19.92 -8.85
C ARG A 8 19.88 19.47 -7.65
N GLY A 9 20.10 20.09 -6.49
CA GLY A 9 19.25 19.93 -5.31
C GLY A 9 18.31 21.13 -5.16
N SER A 10 17.18 20.93 -4.49
CA SER A 10 16.34 22.00 -3.96
C SER A 10 16.53 22.10 -2.45
N LEU A 11 16.38 23.31 -1.91
CA LEU A 11 16.30 23.56 -0.47
C LEU A 11 14.90 24.11 -0.18
N THR A 12 14.16 23.42 0.67
CA THR A 12 12.87 23.90 1.15
C THR A 12 13.02 24.34 2.60
N ARG A 13 12.62 25.58 2.89
CA ARG A 13 12.48 26.08 4.26
C ARG A 13 11.03 25.93 4.69
N VAL A 14 10.81 25.22 5.78
CA VAL A 14 9.49 25.11 6.42
C VAL A 14 9.52 25.84 7.77
N ASN A 15 8.43 26.52 8.10
CA ASN A 15 8.28 27.12 9.43
C ASN A 15 7.90 26.04 10.43
N ILE A 16 8.57 26.01 11.57
CA ILE A 16 8.19 25.10 12.66
C ILE A 16 6.89 25.64 13.29
N PRO A 17 5.82 24.83 13.36
CA PRO A 17 4.59 25.24 14.03
C PRO A 17 4.83 25.61 15.50
N PRO A 18 4.04 26.53 16.08
CA PRO A 18 4.15 26.86 17.51
C PRO A 18 3.81 25.64 18.38
N PRO A 19 4.26 25.59 19.65
CA PRO A 19 4.05 24.44 20.54
C PRO A 19 2.60 23.95 20.61
N ALA A 20 1.63 24.86 20.74
CA ALA A 20 0.20 24.50 20.78
C ALA A 20 -0.29 23.79 19.50
N ALA A 21 0.27 24.13 18.33
CA ALA A 21 -0.05 23.44 17.08
C ALA A 21 0.59 22.05 17.03
N LEU A 22 1.83 21.91 17.54
CA LEU A 22 2.51 20.61 17.63
C LEU A 22 1.81 19.65 18.58
N GLU A 23 1.24 20.13 19.69
CA GLU A 23 0.41 19.34 20.60
C GLU A 23 -0.82 18.78 19.87
N LYS A 24 -1.55 19.64 19.17
CA LYS A 24 -2.70 19.22 18.36
C LYS A 24 -2.32 18.21 17.27
N TYR A 25 -1.18 18.40 16.60
CA TYR A 25 -0.70 17.44 15.60
C TYR A 25 -0.31 16.11 16.23
N THR A 26 0.26 16.13 17.44
CA THR A 26 0.56 14.91 18.19
C THR A 26 -0.70 14.13 18.53
N GLU A 27 -1.76 14.81 18.95
CA GLU A 27 -3.08 14.20 19.19
C GLU A 27 -3.65 13.58 17.92
N ASN A 28 -3.59 14.29 16.79
CA ASN A 28 -4.03 13.78 15.49
C ASN A 28 -3.27 12.51 15.10
N VAL A 29 -1.93 12.52 15.18
CA VAL A 29 -1.10 11.36 14.85
C VAL A 29 -1.47 10.18 15.76
N ARG A 30 -1.60 10.40 17.07
CA ARG A 30 -1.99 9.34 18.01
C ARG A 30 -3.36 8.75 17.68
N GLY A 31 -4.33 9.60 17.33
CA GLY A 31 -5.67 9.16 16.92
C GLY A 31 -5.70 8.42 15.58
N GLN A 32 -4.83 8.78 14.64
CA GLN A 32 -4.77 8.20 13.30
C GLN A 32 -3.85 6.97 13.20
N SER A 33 -2.94 6.77 14.15
CA SER A 33 -1.94 5.70 14.11
C SER A 33 -2.51 4.31 14.44
N LEU A 34 -3.80 4.21 14.80
CA LEU A 34 -4.51 2.94 15.10
C LEU A 34 -3.72 2.00 16.04
N ILE A 35 -2.96 2.57 16.99
CA ILE A 35 -2.08 1.82 17.89
C ILE A 35 -2.87 0.80 18.72
N PRO A 36 -4.02 1.13 19.33
CA PRO A 36 -4.81 0.14 20.07
C PRO A 36 -5.25 -1.04 19.21
N GLU A 37 -5.66 -0.79 17.96
CA GLU A 37 -6.05 -1.82 17.00
C GLU A 37 -4.87 -2.70 16.62
N ALA A 38 -3.71 -2.10 16.34
CA ALA A 38 -2.47 -2.83 16.05
C ALA A 38 -2.09 -3.75 17.21
N LEU A 39 -2.12 -3.25 18.45
CA LEU A 39 -1.84 -4.05 19.64
C LEU A 39 -2.86 -5.19 19.85
N ARG A 40 -4.13 -4.96 19.50
CA ARG A 40 -5.18 -5.98 19.59
C ARG A 40 -4.93 -7.14 18.61
N ILE A 41 -4.47 -6.86 17.39
CA ILE A 41 -4.18 -7.87 16.36
C ILE A 41 -3.15 -8.90 16.85
N PHE A 42 -2.16 -8.46 17.66
CA PHE A 42 -1.10 -9.32 18.21
C PHE A 42 -1.49 -10.06 19.49
N GLN A 43 -2.69 -9.87 20.03
CA GLN A 43 -3.16 -10.68 21.16
C GLN A 43 -3.37 -12.13 20.72
N PRO A 44 -3.30 -13.10 21.65
CA PRO A 44 -3.61 -14.49 21.34
C PRO A 44 -5.01 -14.66 20.73
N ALA A 45 -5.11 -15.52 19.72
CA ALA A 45 -6.38 -15.92 19.12
C ALA A 45 -7.33 -16.48 20.20
N ARG A 46 -8.62 -16.14 20.09
CA ARG A 46 -9.63 -16.70 21.00
C ARG A 46 -9.99 -18.12 20.54
N PRO A 47 -10.09 -19.11 21.45
CA PRO A 47 -10.40 -20.49 21.09
C PRO A 47 -11.71 -20.65 20.29
N ASP A 48 -12.74 -19.87 20.64
CA ASP A 48 -14.08 -19.97 20.06
C ASP A 48 -14.43 -18.77 19.17
N ALA A 49 -13.41 -18.12 18.56
CA ALA A 49 -13.66 -17.02 17.63
C ALA A 49 -14.45 -17.51 16.40
N PRO A 50 -15.60 -16.89 16.07
CA PRO A 50 -16.32 -17.24 14.85
C PRO A 50 -15.53 -16.82 13.61
N SER A 51 -15.66 -17.57 12.52
CA SER A 51 -15.07 -17.20 11.23
C SER A 51 -15.62 -15.87 10.74
N ARG A 52 -14.73 -14.97 10.31
CA ARG A 52 -15.09 -13.65 9.77
C ARG A 52 -14.28 -13.34 8.50
N PRO A 53 -14.74 -12.44 7.61
CA PRO A 53 -13.95 -12.01 6.45
C PRO A 53 -12.53 -11.59 6.82
N VAL A 54 -12.39 -10.66 7.77
CA VAL A 54 -11.11 -10.25 8.35
C VAL A 54 -11.13 -10.58 9.84
N PRO A 55 -10.30 -11.53 10.30
CA PRO A 55 -10.21 -11.87 11.71
C PRO A 55 -9.66 -10.70 12.55
N GLU A 56 -10.07 -10.59 13.81
CA GLU A 56 -9.63 -9.48 14.68
C GLU A 56 -8.24 -9.69 15.26
N ARG A 57 -7.83 -10.95 15.42
CA ARG A 57 -6.53 -11.35 15.95
C ARG A 57 -5.87 -12.36 15.02
N LEU A 58 -4.54 -12.35 14.99
CA LEU A 58 -3.78 -13.32 14.21
C LEU A 58 -4.07 -14.74 14.70
N GLY A 59 -4.37 -15.64 13.76
CA GLY A 59 -4.67 -17.05 14.04
C GLY A 59 -6.16 -17.38 14.21
N GLU A 60 -7.03 -16.38 14.28
CA GLU A 60 -8.49 -16.59 14.25
C GLU A 60 -8.96 -16.98 12.83
N PRO A 61 -10.05 -17.77 12.71
CA PRO A 61 -10.48 -18.30 11.43
C PRO A 61 -11.08 -17.23 10.53
N SER A 62 -10.86 -17.38 9.22
CA SER A 62 -11.54 -16.59 8.19
C SER A 62 -12.60 -17.42 7.46
N VAL A 63 -13.59 -16.75 6.87
CA VAL A 63 -14.53 -17.39 5.93
C VAL A 63 -13.90 -17.63 4.55
N PHE A 64 -12.73 -17.05 4.29
CA PHE A 64 -12.03 -17.19 3.00
C PHE A 64 -11.01 -18.33 3.04
N GLU A 65 -11.11 -19.23 2.07
CA GLU A 65 -10.12 -20.30 1.85
C GLU A 65 -9.03 -19.90 0.84
N HIS A 66 -9.39 -19.00 -0.09
CA HIS A 66 -8.54 -18.54 -1.18
C HIS A 66 -8.61 -17.02 -1.30
N VAL A 67 -7.47 -16.39 -1.54
CA VAL A 67 -7.35 -14.95 -1.80
C VAL A 67 -6.64 -14.78 -3.14
N VAL A 68 -7.25 -14.00 -4.03
CA VAL A 68 -6.65 -13.58 -5.29
C VAL A 68 -6.35 -12.09 -5.18
N TYR A 69 -5.08 -11.72 -5.23
CA TYR A 69 -4.64 -10.33 -5.15
C TYR A 69 -4.12 -9.88 -6.53
N ILE A 70 -4.69 -8.79 -7.06
CA ILE A 70 -4.39 -8.28 -8.39
C ILE A 70 -3.90 -6.84 -8.24
N ILE A 71 -2.67 -6.58 -8.67
CA ILE A 71 -2.09 -5.24 -8.71
C ILE A 71 -2.27 -4.67 -10.12
N LYS A 72 -2.81 -3.45 -10.20
CA LYS A 72 -2.92 -2.70 -11.44
C LYS A 72 -1.99 -1.49 -11.41
N GLU A 73 -0.92 -1.56 -12.19
CA GLU A 73 0.09 -0.50 -12.21
C GLU A 73 -0.32 0.74 -13.03
N ASN A 74 0.27 1.87 -12.65
CA ASN A 74 0.19 3.17 -13.32
C ASN A 74 -1.24 3.67 -13.56
N ARG A 75 -2.16 3.43 -12.63
CA ARG A 75 -3.53 3.94 -12.71
C ARG A 75 -3.91 4.64 -11.42
N THR A 76 -4.49 5.82 -11.54
CA THR A 76 -5.16 6.47 -10.41
C THR A 76 -6.60 5.99 -10.32
N TYR A 77 -7.25 6.22 -9.17
CA TYR A 77 -8.65 5.90 -8.95
C TYR A 77 -9.54 6.56 -10.01
N ASP A 78 -9.50 7.89 -10.13
CA ASP A 78 -10.41 8.62 -11.02
C ASP A 78 -10.18 8.31 -12.50
N GLN A 79 -8.97 7.92 -12.90
CA GLN A 79 -8.69 7.52 -14.28
C GLN A 79 -9.56 6.34 -14.74
N VAL A 80 -9.96 5.46 -13.82
CA VAL A 80 -10.73 4.24 -14.12
C VAL A 80 -12.14 4.31 -13.56
N PHE A 81 -12.33 4.89 -12.37
CA PHE A 81 -13.58 4.84 -11.62
C PHE A 81 -14.20 6.21 -11.35
N GLY A 82 -13.68 7.29 -11.93
CA GLY A 82 -14.22 8.63 -11.72
C GLY A 82 -15.68 8.77 -12.21
N ASP A 83 -16.13 7.91 -13.13
CA ASP A 83 -17.49 7.84 -13.67
C ASP A 83 -18.44 6.93 -12.86
N LEU A 84 -17.98 6.29 -11.77
CA LEU A 84 -18.83 5.49 -10.89
C LEU A 84 -19.56 6.37 -9.86
N ALA A 85 -20.87 6.55 -10.06
CA ALA A 85 -21.71 7.39 -9.20
C ALA A 85 -21.79 6.94 -7.72
N GLN A 86 -21.49 5.68 -7.42
CA GLN A 86 -21.49 5.16 -6.05
C GLN A 86 -20.21 5.47 -5.26
N GLY A 87 -19.16 5.96 -5.92
CA GLY A 87 -17.88 6.28 -5.29
C GLY A 87 -17.62 7.79 -5.22
N ASN A 88 -16.66 8.17 -4.39
CA ASN A 88 -16.12 9.52 -4.32
C ASN A 88 -15.13 9.82 -5.48
N GLY A 89 -15.63 9.78 -6.72
CA GLY A 89 -14.84 10.02 -7.94
C GLY A 89 -15.14 11.34 -8.65
N ASP A 90 -14.20 11.81 -9.47
CA ASP A 90 -14.40 12.95 -10.37
C ASP A 90 -14.53 12.48 -11.84
N PRO A 91 -15.73 12.54 -12.45
CA PRO A 91 -15.93 12.13 -13.84
C PRO A 91 -15.09 12.90 -14.86
N SER A 92 -14.67 14.13 -14.54
CA SER A 92 -13.83 14.95 -15.43
C SER A 92 -12.39 14.43 -15.54
N LEU A 93 -11.96 13.60 -14.59
CA LEU A 93 -10.65 12.94 -14.56
C LEU A 93 -10.69 11.52 -15.14
N THR A 94 -11.86 11.03 -15.56
CA THR A 94 -12.00 9.68 -16.13
C THR A 94 -11.41 9.61 -17.52
N ILE A 95 -10.46 8.69 -17.70
CA ILE A 95 -9.79 8.44 -18.99
C ILE A 95 -10.22 7.09 -19.56
N PHE A 96 -10.43 6.10 -18.69
CA PHE A 96 -10.73 4.71 -19.04
C PHE A 96 -12.09 4.29 -18.45
N GLY A 97 -13.15 4.99 -18.84
CA GLY A 97 -14.52 4.70 -18.37
C GLY A 97 -15.02 3.31 -18.79
N ARG A 98 -16.28 3.01 -18.46
CA ARG A 98 -16.88 1.66 -18.58
C ARG A 98 -16.66 0.97 -19.92
N GLU A 99 -16.71 1.68 -21.04
CA GLU A 99 -16.51 1.07 -22.36
C GLU A 99 -15.11 0.48 -22.54
N VAL A 100 -14.10 1.06 -21.88
CA VAL A 100 -12.70 0.63 -21.93
C VAL A 100 -12.37 -0.36 -20.81
N THR A 101 -12.96 -0.20 -19.62
CA THR A 101 -12.67 -1.03 -18.45
C THR A 101 -13.93 -1.75 -17.90
N PRO A 102 -14.71 -2.47 -18.74
CA PRO A 102 -16.02 -2.99 -18.36
C PRO A 102 -15.93 -3.99 -17.20
N ASN A 103 -14.88 -4.82 -17.16
CA ASN A 103 -14.68 -5.79 -16.09
C ASN A 103 -14.31 -5.12 -14.74
N HIS A 104 -13.56 -4.02 -14.75
CA HIS A 104 -13.21 -3.32 -13.51
C HIS A 104 -14.46 -2.67 -12.91
N HIS A 105 -15.27 -2.04 -13.76
CA HIS A 105 -16.56 -1.47 -13.37
C HIS A 105 -17.50 -2.54 -12.80
N ALA A 106 -17.63 -3.67 -13.50
CA ALA A 106 -18.47 -4.77 -13.04
C ALA A 106 -18.01 -5.35 -11.69
N LEU A 107 -16.70 -5.39 -11.41
CA LEU A 107 -16.19 -5.80 -10.10
C LEU A 107 -16.50 -4.77 -9.02
N ALA A 108 -16.28 -3.48 -9.29
CA ALA A 108 -16.56 -2.38 -8.37
C ALA A 108 -18.05 -2.23 -8.01
N GLU A 109 -18.95 -2.64 -8.90
CA GLU A 109 -20.40 -2.66 -8.65
C GLU A 109 -20.89 -3.89 -7.90
N ARG A 110 -20.18 -5.03 -8.05
CA ARG A 110 -20.56 -6.30 -7.40
C ARG A 110 -19.99 -6.43 -6.00
N TYR A 111 -18.85 -5.79 -5.75
CA TYR A 111 -18.08 -5.94 -4.51
C TYR A 111 -17.87 -4.58 -3.85
N VAL A 112 -17.08 -4.57 -2.78
CA VAL A 112 -16.73 -3.34 -2.06
C VAL A 112 -15.82 -2.48 -2.93
N LEU A 113 -16.24 -1.22 -3.14
CA LEU A 113 -15.42 -0.17 -3.72
C LEU A 113 -14.78 0.65 -2.59
N LEU A 114 -13.45 0.69 -2.56
CA LEU A 114 -12.71 1.59 -1.67
C LEU A 114 -12.38 2.86 -2.46
N ASP A 115 -13.11 3.93 -2.18
CA ASP A 115 -13.06 5.22 -2.90
C ASP A 115 -12.22 6.28 -2.19
N ASN A 116 -11.57 5.89 -1.09
CA ASN A 116 -10.66 6.73 -0.32
C ASN A 116 -9.41 5.94 0.10
N TYR A 117 -8.88 5.14 -0.84
CA TYR A 117 -7.69 4.32 -0.66
C TYR A 117 -6.49 4.95 -1.37
N TYR A 118 -5.43 5.19 -0.62
CA TYR A 118 -4.24 5.91 -1.10
C TYR A 118 -3.05 4.97 -1.23
N CYS A 119 -2.24 5.19 -2.27
CA CYS A 119 -0.94 4.56 -2.42
C CYS A 119 0.13 5.47 -1.83
N ASN A 120 0.95 4.96 -0.92
CA ASN A 120 2.14 5.66 -0.44
C ASN A 120 3.25 5.66 -1.50
N GLY A 121 3.19 4.73 -2.45
CA GLY A 121 4.19 4.58 -3.50
C GLY A 121 3.99 5.57 -4.65
N VAL A 122 5.09 6.10 -5.17
CA VAL A 122 5.08 7.09 -6.27
C VAL A 122 5.39 6.44 -7.63
N LEU A 123 6.06 5.29 -7.63
CA LEU A 123 6.41 4.53 -8.83
C LEU A 123 6.28 3.03 -8.58
N SER A 124 6.68 2.23 -9.57
CA SER A 124 6.51 0.78 -9.48
C SER A 124 7.44 0.14 -8.44
N ALA A 125 8.70 0.56 -8.34
CA ALA A 125 9.66 -0.06 -7.40
C ALA A 125 9.20 0.02 -5.93
N ASP A 126 8.83 1.20 -5.44
CA ASP A 126 8.33 1.38 -4.07
C ASP A 126 6.86 0.97 -3.92
N GLY A 127 6.05 1.16 -4.96
CA GLY A 127 4.65 0.69 -4.98
C GLY A 127 4.52 -0.81 -4.76
N HIS A 128 5.41 -1.62 -5.36
CA HIS A 128 5.45 -3.06 -5.13
C HIS A 128 5.87 -3.42 -3.71
N SER A 129 6.88 -2.75 -3.14
CA SER A 129 7.26 -2.96 -1.74
C SER A 129 6.13 -2.55 -0.78
N TRP A 130 5.46 -1.43 -0.99
CA TRP A 130 4.27 -1.07 -0.21
C TRP A 130 3.14 -2.12 -0.32
N ALA A 131 2.88 -2.63 -1.52
CA ALA A 131 1.80 -3.59 -1.76
C ALA A 131 2.10 -5.01 -1.25
N THR A 132 3.36 -5.44 -1.30
CA THR A 132 3.74 -6.84 -1.05
C THR A 132 4.55 -7.05 0.23
N GLU A 133 5.13 -5.99 0.81
CA GLU A 133 5.92 -6.06 2.04
C GLU A 133 5.31 -5.18 3.15
N GLY A 134 4.45 -4.21 2.78
CA GLY A 134 3.84 -3.27 3.72
C GLY A 134 4.82 -2.21 4.24
N PHE A 135 6.01 -2.13 3.67
CA PHE A 135 7.07 -1.21 4.08
C PHE A 135 8.05 -0.99 2.92
N VAL A 136 8.71 0.17 2.90
CA VAL A 136 9.77 0.49 1.94
C VAL A 136 11.05 0.82 2.71
N THR A 137 12.18 0.27 2.26
CA THR A 137 13.46 0.52 2.93
C THR A 137 13.94 1.96 2.71
N ASP A 138 14.69 2.47 3.69
CA ASP A 138 15.33 3.78 3.61
C ASP A 138 16.24 3.93 2.38
N HIS A 139 16.86 2.82 1.94
CA HIS A 139 17.63 2.78 0.70
C HIS A 139 16.77 3.10 -0.52
N LEU A 140 15.61 2.45 -0.65
CA LEU A 140 14.71 2.67 -1.79
C LEU A 140 14.09 4.07 -1.76
N GLU A 141 13.62 4.52 -0.59
CA GLU A 141 13.09 5.88 -0.41
C GLU A 141 14.13 6.96 -0.77
N LYS A 142 15.39 6.78 -0.38
CA LYS A 142 16.47 7.74 -0.72
C LYS A 142 16.98 7.62 -2.15
N ALA A 143 16.70 6.51 -2.83
CA ALA A 143 17.09 6.30 -4.23
C ALA A 143 16.21 7.07 -5.23
N PHE A 144 15.05 7.58 -4.80
CA PHE A 144 14.06 8.28 -5.63
C PHE A 144 14.60 9.41 -6.52
N GLY A 145 15.71 10.03 -6.13
CA GLY A 145 16.36 11.09 -6.90
C GLY A 145 16.99 10.66 -8.24
N GLY A 146 16.98 9.36 -8.56
CA GLY A 146 17.42 8.87 -9.87
C GLY A 146 18.03 7.47 -9.89
N PHE A 147 17.78 6.66 -8.84
CA PHE A 147 18.18 5.26 -8.75
C PHE A 147 19.64 5.05 -9.17
N SER A 148 20.52 5.86 -8.58
CA SER A 148 21.92 6.01 -8.99
C SER A 148 22.73 4.71 -8.92
N ARG A 149 22.26 3.74 -8.12
CA ARG A 149 22.79 2.38 -8.03
C ARG A 149 21.95 1.39 -8.85
N SER A 150 20.67 1.27 -8.53
CA SER A 150 19.77 0.22 -9.02
C SER A 150 18.32 0.72 -9.00
N TYR A 151 17.59 0.54 -10.10
CA TYR A 151 16.13 0.62 -10.12
C TYR A 151 15.61 -0.79 -9.91
N THR A 152 15.40 -1.13 -8.64
CA THR A 152 15.34 -2.51 -8.22
C THR A 152 13.90 -3.00 -8.10
N PHE A 153 13.67 -4.17 -8.69
CA PHE A 153 12.48 -5.00 -8.53
C PHE A 153 12.87 -6.38 -7.99
N GLY A 154 13.89 -6.41 -7.14
CA GLY A 154 14.32 -7.62 -6.45
C GLY A 154 15.69 -8.18 -6.81
N ASP A 155 16.50 -7.42 -7.52
CA ASP A 155 17.90 -7.73 -7.84
C ASP A 155 18.91 -7.08 -6.87
N ASP A 156 18.47 -6.11 -6.06
CA ASP A 156 19.30 -5.47 -5.03
C ASP A 156 18.86 -5.96 -3.63
N PRO A 157 19.76 -6.60 -2.85
CA PRO A 157 19.43 -7.05 -1.51
C PRO A 157 19.10 -5.92 -0.53
N LEU A 158 19.41 -4.66 -0.85
CA LEU A 158 19.04 -3.50 -0.03
C LEU A 158 17.56 -3.06 -0.22
N THR A 159 16.85 -3.67 -1.17
CA THR A 159 15.46 -3.33 -1.50
C THR A 159 14.48 -3.84 -0.46
N TYR A 160 14.69 -5.09 -0.04
CA TYR A 160 13.69 -5.85 0.68
C TYR A 160 13.61 -5.40 2.15
N SER A 161 12.38 -5.18 2.60
CA SER A 161 12.06 -4.95 3.99
C SER A 161 12.45 -6.15 4.85
N SER A 162 12.90 -5.88 6.07
CA SER A 162 13.16 -6.92 7.06
C SER A 162 11.90 -7.64 7.54
N SER A 163 10.71 -7.08 7.27
CA SER A 163 9.42 -7.74 7.53
C SER A 163 9.13 -8.90 6.57
N GLY A 164 9.84 -8.97 5.44
CA GLY A 164 9.55 -9.91 4.36
C GLY A 164 8.26 -9.56 3.60
N PHE A 165 7.82 -10.50 2.79
CA PHE A 165 6.66 -10.36 1.90
C PHE A 165 5.40 -11.00 2.48
N ILE A 166 4.23 -10.62 1.95
CA ILE A 166 2.92 -11.20 2.32
C ILE A 166 2.86 -12.72 2.12
N TRP A 167 3.67 -13.30 1.23
CA TRP A 167 3.72 -14.75 1.01
C TRP A 167 4.64 -15.50 1.98
N ASP A 168 5.60 -14.83 2.61
CA ASP A 168 6.48 -15.48 3.60
C ASP A 168 5.70 -16.10 4.77
N PRO A 169 4.76 -15.39 5.44
CA PRO A 169 3.95 -16.00 6.50
C PRO A 169 2.95 -17.05 5.99
N ILE A 170 2.59 -17.04 4.70
CA ILE A 170 1.75 -18.05 4.05
C ILE A 170 2.54 -19.35 3.93
N LEU A 171 3.73 -19.28 3.32
CA LEU A 171 4.61 -20.42 3.10
C LEU A 171 5.11 -21.01 4.43
N ALA A 172 5.48 -20.17 5.40
CA ALA A 172 5.92 -20.62 6.73
C ALA A 172 4.85 -21.42 7.49
N ARG A 173 3.57 -21.26 7.15
CA ARG A 173 2.44 -22.01 7.72
C ARG A 173 2.03 -23.23 6.89
N GLY A 174 2.86 -23.63 5.92
CA GLY A 174 2.59 -24.76 5.03
C GLY A 174 1.41 -24.54 4.09
N LYS A 175 1.04 -23.27 3.84
CA LYS A 175 0.00 -22.91 2.87
C LYS A 175 0.62 -22.70 1.49
N THR A 176 -0.23 -22.72 0.46
CA THR A 176 0.19 -22.58 -0.93
C THR A 176 0.14 -21.13 -1.38
N PHE A 177 1.13 -20.73 -2.17
CA PHE A 177 1.19 -19.44 -2.84
C PHE A 177 1.56 -19.67 -4.31
N ARG A 178 1.00 -18.83 -5.20
CA ARG A 178 1.35 -18.82 -6.63
C ARG A 178 1.37 -17.36 -7.09
N ASN A 179 2.48 -16.97 -7.71
CA ASN A 179 2.60 -15.70 -8.43
C ASN A 179 2.45 -15.97 -9.94
N PHE A 180 1.67 -15.13 -10.62
CA PHE A 180 1.38 -15.23 -12.06
C PHE A 180 2.00 -14.08 -12.90
N GLY A 181 2.73 -13.15 -12.27
CA GLY A 181 3.37 -12.01 -12.95
C GLY A 181 3.83 -10.95 -11.98
#